data_AF-A0A820G2Z6-F1
#
_entry.id   AF-A0A820G2Z6-F1
#
_cell.length_a   1.000
_cell.length_b   1.000
_cell.length_c   1.000
_cell.angle_alpha   90.00
_cell.angle_beta   90.00
_cell.angle_gamma   90.00
#
_symmetry.space_group_name_H-M   'P 1'
#
loop_
_entity.id
_entity.type
_entity.pdbx_description
1 polymer ?
#
loop_
_entity_poly.entity_id
_entity_poly.type
_entity_poly.pdbx_seq_one_letter_code
_entity_poly.pdbx_strand_id
1 'polypeptide(L)'
;MVFAHLAVYFLNKYLGDYIENLDTKQLKISLWHGDLILKNLSLKHDALANLDLPFNVATSYLHELSMHIPWQHIHTHPTKVHIDGVYLLLTPKTDIKYDRERDEQNRYESKMKEVHKIEQFQNSQKITKRKDTFFERLEIHILRNLELSISNFHIAFEDEVTKPECPFAFGITFNYIKLFTTNVEWEPLIEKKDAPVMYKVGELNKLSIYWNSNTKTRLEFKSEDIDEFLQINIIEHESKSDKQLTYILRPLNIQAKLKIATASSEQHYVRPVVDAQVDLEQISFNIDRNQV
;
A
#
# COMPACT_ATOMS: atom_id res chain seq x y z
N MET A 1 1.85 20.87 20.77
CA MET A 1 1.56 21.66 19.55
C MET A 1 0.58 20.90 18.65
N VAL A 2 -0.14 21.62 17.77
CA VAL A 2 -1.24 21.09 16.94
C VAL A 2 -0.74 20.13 15.84
N PHE A 3 0.43 20.37 15.26
CA PHE A 3 0.95 19.60 14.11
C PHE A 3 1.30 18.13 14.41
N ALA A 4 1.92 17.85 15.56
CA ALA A 4 2.21 16.47 15.97
C ALA A 4 0.93 15.63 16.14
N HIS A 5 -0.14 16.24 16.68
CA HIS A 5 -1.43 15.57 16.79
C HIS A 5 -2.04 15.27 15.42
N LEU A 6 -1.79 16.12 14.43
CA LEU A 6 -2.29 15.96 13.07
C LEU A 6 -1.60 14.81 12.34
N ALA A 7 -0.28 14.67 12.44
CA ALA A 7 0.41 13.54 11.83
C ALA A 7 0.02 12.21 12.49
N VAL A 8 -0.14 12.18 13.82
CA VAL A 8 -0.68 11.01 14.52
C VAL A 8 -2.10 10.69 14.04
N TYR A 9 -2.93 11.72 13.82
CA TYR A 9 -4.26 11.54 13.26
C TYR A 9 -4.22 10.94 11.85
N PHE A 10 -3.42 11.47 10.93
CA PHE A 10 -3.32 10.92 9.56
C PHE A 10 -2.75 9.51 9.56
N LEU A 11 -1.73 9.24 10.37
CA LEU A 11 -1.16 7.90 10.46
C LEU A 11 -2.20 6.89 10.95
N ASN A 12 -2.96 7.22 11.99
CA ASN A 12 -4.06 6.36 12.45
C ASN A 12 -5.18 6.25 11.41
N LYS A 13 -5.53 7.34 10.72
CA LYS A 13 -6.57 7.37 9.68
C LYS A 13 -6.22 6.47 8.49
N TYR A 14 -4.96 6.48 8.04
CA TYR A 14 -4.55 5.81 6.81
C TYR A 14 -3.90 4.45 7.04
N LEU A 15 -3.19 4.25 8.15
CA LEU A 15 -2.45 3.02 8.45
C LEU A 15 -3.03 2.25 9.63
N GLY A 16 -3.84 2.89 10.48
CA GLY A 16 -4.38 2.30 11.70
C GLY A 16 -5.30 1.10 11.47
N ASP A 17 -5.94 1.01 10.31
CA ASP A 17 -6.77 -0.14 9.94
C ASP A 17 -5.93 -1.33 9.43
N TYR A 18 -4.67 -1.11 9.03
CA TYR A 18 -3.81 -2.14 8.42
C TYR A 18 -2.75 -2.70 9.36
N ILE A 19 -2.18 -1.87 10.24
CA ILE A 19 -1.04 -2.25 11.11
C ILE A 19 -1.54 -2.57 12.52
N GLU A 20 -1.10 -3.68 13.09
CA GLU A 20 -1.55 -4.17 14.40
C GLU A 20 -0.83 -3.47 15.57
N ASN A 21 0.49 -3.32 15.47
CA ASN A 21 1.37 -2.93 16.57
C ASN A 21 1.85 -1.47 16.49
N LEU A 22 0.96 -0.54 16.13
CA LEU A 22 1.25 0.91 16.15
C LEU A 22 1.29 1.47 17.58
N ASP A 23 2.49 1.68 18.14
CA ASP A 23 2.63 2.34 19.45
C ASP A 23 2.35 3.85 19.36
N THR A 24 1.11 4.23 19.65
CA THR A 24 0.62 5.62 19.67
C THR A 24 1.38 6.57 20.61
N LYS A 25 2.14 6.05 21.57
CA LYS A 25 2.96 6.89 22.46
C LYS A 25 4.29 7.24 21.81
N GLN A 26 4.95 6.28 21.16
CA GLN A 26 6.19 6.52 20.38
C GLN A 26 5.94 7.46 19.19
N LEU A 27 4.79 7.29 18.51
CA LEU A 27 4.37 8.13 17.40
C LEU A 27 4.39 9.63 17.74
N LYS A 28 3.94 10.01 18.95
CA LYS A 28 3.83 11.42 19.36
C LYS A 28 5.18 12.10 19.56
N ILE A 29 6.19 11.37 20.02
CA ILE A 29 7.51 11.93 20.37
C ILE A 29 8.34 12.15 19.10
N SER A 30 8.33 11.19 18.18
CA SER A 30 9.10 11.27 16.93
C SER A 30 8.52 12.34 16.00
N LEU A 31 7.19 12.31 15.76
CA LEU A 31 6.53 13.25 14.85
C LEU A 31 6.57 14.72 15.30
N TRP A 32 6.94 14.99 16.56
CA TRP A 32 7.20 16.36 17.02
C TRP A 32 8.37 17.00 16.27
N HIS A 33 9.42 16.22 15.96
CA HIS A 33 10.59 16.70 15.21
C HIS A 33 10.40 16.60 13.69
N GLY A 34 9.31 15.98 13.24
CA GLY A 34 9.02 15.74 11.82
C GLY A 34 9.41 14.34 11.35
N ASP A 35 10.23 13.62 12.11
CA ASP A 35 10.68 12.27 11.74
C ASP A 35 9.91 11.19 12.47
N LEU A 36 9.62 10.10 11.78
CA LEU A 36 9.07 8.89 12.37
C LEU A 36 9.78 7.69 11.75
N ILE A 37 10.18 6.74 12.58
CA ILE A 37 10.68 5.44 12.16
C ILE A 37 9.99 4.40 13.04
N LEU A 38 9.28 3.49 12.41
CA LEU A 38 8.69 2.31 13.03
C LEU A 38 9.32 1.07 12.41
N LYS A 39 9.60 0.05 13.22
CA LYS A 39 10.27 -1.17 12.78
C LYS A 39 9.51 -2.40 13.23
N ASN A 40 9.68 -3.48 12.50
CA ASN A 40 9.12 -4.80 12.82
C ASN A 40 7.61 -4.71 13.05
N LEU A 41 6.91 -4.16 12.07
CA LEU A 41 5.47 -3.99 12.09
C LEU A 41 4.79 -5.25 11.54
N SER A 42 3.62 -5.57 12.06
CA SER A 42 2.76 -6.64 11.53
C SER A 42 1.47 -6.04 10.97
N LEU A 43 0.96 -6.63 9.90
CA LEU A 43 -0.37 -6.33 9.40
C LEU A 43 -1.40 -7.11 10.21
N LYS A 44 -2.56 -6.51 10.43
CA LYS A 44 -3.69 -7.21 11.03
C LYS A 44 -4.15 -8.34 10.12
N HIS A 45 -4.65 -9.42 10.70
CA HIS A 45 -5.20 -10.55 9.94
C HIS A 45 -6.35 -10.13 9.00
N ASP A 46 -7.13 -9.11 9.38
CA ASP A 46 -8.22 -8.53 8.61
C ASP A 46 -7.84 -7.28 7.81
N ALA A 47 -6.55 -6.94 7.71
CA ALA A 47 -6.08 -5.72 7.01
C ALA A 47 -6.55 -5.65 5.54
N LEU A 48 -6.76 -6.80 4.89
CA LEU A 48 -7.25 -6.90 3.51
C LEU A 48 -8.77 -7.10 3.42
N ALA A 49 -9.49 -7.18 4.54
CA ALA A 49 -10.94 -7.44 4.55
C ALA A 49 -11.74 -6.31 3.88
N ASN A 50 -11.29 -5.06 4.02
CA ASN A 50 -11.92 -3.90 3.38
C ASN A 50 -11.85 -3.91 1.84
N LEU A 51 -10.96 -4.73 1.27
CA LEU A 51 -10.82 -4.87 -0.18
C LEU A 51 -11.77 -5.93 -0.77
N ASP A 52 -12.60 -6.57 0.07
CA ASP A 52 -13.53 -7.66 -0.31
C ASP A 52 -12.84 -8.80 -1.08
N LEU A 53 -11.56 -9.06 -0.75
CA LEU A 53 -10.77 -10.10 -1.39
C LEU A 53 -11.04 -11.47 -0.75
N PRO A 54 -11.01 -12.58 -1.52
CA PRO A 54 -11.25 -13.93 -1.03
C PRO A 54 -10.04 -14.55 -0.30
N PHE A 55 -9.20 -13.73 0.34
CA PHE A 55 -7.94 -14.16 0.96
C PHE A 55 -7.82 -13.70 2.41
N ASN A 56 -7.10 -14.47 3.23
CA ASN A 56 -6.68 -14.12 4.58
C ASN A 56 -5.17 -13.85 4.62
N VAL A 57 -4.71 -13.05 5.59
CA VAL A 57 -3.28 -12.86 5.87
C VAL A 57 -2.83 -13.95 6.83
N ALA A 58 -2.07 -14.93 6.36
CA ALA A 58 -1.52 -16.00 7.20
C ALA A 58 -0.32 -15.51 8.01
N THR A 59 0.64 -14.85 7.34
CA THR A 59 1.76 -14.18 7.98
C THR A 59 2.03 -12.85 7.30
N SER A 60 2.57 -11.88 8.05
CA SER A 60 3.02 -10.62 7.50
C SER A 60 4.19 -10.06 8.29
N TYR A 61 5.09 -9.39 7.58
CA TYR A 61 6.21 -8.69 8.18
C TYR A 61 6.46 -7.40 7.38
N LEU A 62 6.55 -6.28 8.09
CA LEU A 62 6.94 -4.98 7.56
C LEU A 62 8.20 -4.52 8.31
N HIS A 63 9.32 -4.46 7.59
CA HIS A 63 10.63 -4.20 8.20
C HIS A 63 10.73 -2.80 8.79
N GLU A 64 10.48 -1.76 7.98
CA GLU A 64 10.54 -0.37 8.41
C GLU A 64 9.47 0.49 7.73
N LEU A 65 8.83 1.37 8.50
CA LEU A 65 8.07 2.52 7.99
C LEU A 65 8.76 3.78 8.49
N SER A 66 9.33 4.56 7.59
CA SER A 66 9.91 5.87 7.90
C SER A 66 9.14 7.00 7.22
N MET A 67 8.99 8.11 7.92
CA MET A 67 8.26 9.28 7.45
C MET A 67 8.98 10.54 7.91
N HIS A 68 9.14 11.50 7.01
CA HIS A 68 9.67 12.82 7.29
C HIS A 68 8.66 13.89 6.84
N ILE A 69 8.11 14.63 7.79
CA ILE A 69 7.23 15.78 7.56
C ILE A 69 8.01 17.06 7.91
N PRO A 70 8.35 17.89 6.93
CA PRO A 70 9.13 19.10 7.17
C PRO A 70 8.25 20.23 7.72
N TRP A 71 7.79 20.15 8.97
CA TRP A 71 6.82 21.10 9.55
C TRP A 71 7.17 22.58 9.38
N GLN A 72 8.46 22.93 9.53
CA GLN A 72 8.96 24.30 9.39
C GLN A 72 9.05 24.77 7.93
N HIS A 73 9.08 23.81 6.99
CA HIS A 73 9.32 24.03 5.57
C HIS A 73 8.29 23.30 4.70
N ILE A 74 7.07 23.10 5.20
CA ILE A 74 6.08 22.23 4.58
C ILE A 74 5.67 22.71 3.18
N HIS A 75 5.75 24.02 2.92
CA HIS A 75 5.48 24.62 1.61
C HIS A 75 6.68 24.63 0.66
N THR A 76 7.88 24.26 1.12
CA THR A 76 9.13 24.33 0.36
C THR A 76 9.91 23.02 0.30
N HIS A 77 9.51 22.00 1.06
CA HIS A 77 10.09 20.66 1.09
C HIS A 77 8.96 19.61 1.05
N PRO A 78 9.16 18.48 0.38
CA PRO A 78 8.14 17.43 0.27
C PRO A 78 8.05 16.64 1.57
N THR A 79 6.87 16.07 1.83
CA THR A 79 6.72 15.03 2.84
C THR A 79 7.22 13.73 2.24
N LYS A 80 8.15 13.05 2.90
CA LYS A 80 8.72 11.79 2.43
C LYS A 80 8.17 10.64 3.26
N VAL A 81 7.70 9.59 2.61
CA VAL A 81 7.28 8.34 3.24
C VAL A 81 8.02 7.21 2.56
N HIS A 82 8.72 6.43 3.35
CA HIS A 82 9.41 5.24 2.91
C HIS A 82 8.90 4.02 3.67
N ILE A 83 8.56 2.97 2.92
CA ILE A 83 8.22 1.66 3.48
C ILE A 83 9.24 0.68 2.94
N ASP A 84 9.92 -0.02 3.81
CA ASP A 84 10.89 -1.04 3.45
C ASP A 84 10.44 -2.41 3.94
N GLY A 85 10.62 -3.41 3.08
CA GLY A 85 10.44 -4.82 3.41
C GLY A 85 8.99 -5.17 3.72
N VAL A 86 8.12 -5.20 2.71
CA VAL A 86 6.71 -5.58 2.85
C VAL A 86 6.52 -7.02 2.38
N TYR A 87 6.31 -7.93 3.33
CA TYR A 87 6.25 -9.36 3.11
C TYR A 87 4.91 -9.91 3.60
N LEU A 88 4.16 -10.57 2.72
CA LEU A 88 2.88 -11.18 3.08
C LEU A 88 2.76 -12.58 2.50
N LEU A 89 2.27 -13.50 3.33
CA LEU A 89 1.75 -14.80 2.90
C LEU A 89 0.23 -14.80 3.03
N LEU A 90 -0.46 -14.99 1.92
CA LEU A 90 -1.91 -15.04 1.82
C LEU A 90 -2.39 -16.47 1.62
N THR A 91 -3.55 -16.78 2.17
CA THR A 91 -4.22 -18.08 2.01
C THR A 91 -5.67 -17.87 1.59
N PRO A 92 -6.29 -18.85 0.91
CA PRO A 92 -7.71 -18.74 0.59
C PRO A 92 -8.52 -18.61 1.88
N LYS A 93 -9.59 -17.82 1.84
CA LYS A 93 -10.64 -17.89 2.86
C LYS A 93 -11.28 -19.26 2.74
N THR A 94 -10.85 -20.21 3.55
CA THR A 94 -11.51 -21.50 3.66
C THR A 94 -12.89 -21.26 4.28
N ASP A 95 -13.94 -21.71 3.61
CA ASP A 95 -15.32 -21.54 4.05
C ASP A 95 -15.48 -22.02 5.50
N ILE A 96 -15.47 -21.07 6.44
CA ILE A 96 -16.37 -21.15 7.58
C ILE A 96 -17.73 -21.28 6.91
N LYS A 97 -18.33 -22.48 6.89
CA LYS A 97 -19.66 -22.80 6.31
C LYS A 97 -20.45 -21.52 6.13
N TYR A 98 -20.77 -21.13 4.89
CA TYR A 98 -21.51 -19.91 4.58
C TYR A 98 -22.68 -19.76 5.57
N ASP A 99 -22.43 -18.95 6.59
CA ASP A 99 -23.38 -18.69 7.65
C ASP A 99 -23.95 -17.35 7.27
N ARG A 100 -25.07 -17.45 6.55
CA ARG A 100 -25.78 -16.29 6.04
C ARG A 100 -26.03 -15.27 7.16
N GLU A 101 -26.26 -15.73 8.39
CA GLU A 101 -26.45 -14.85 9.56
C GLU A 101 -25.14 -14.14 9.95
N ARG A 102 -23.99 -14.83 9.93
CA ARG A 102 -22.69 -14.22 10.24
C ARG A 102 -22.23 -13.23 9.16
N ASP A 103 -22.47 -13.53 7.88
CA ASP A 103 -22.18 -12.61 6.78
C ASP A 103 -23.13 -11.42 6.76
N GLU A 104 -24.43 -11.64 7.03
CA GLU A 104 -25.40 -10.55 7.21
C GLU A 104 -25.02 -9.70 8.43
N GLN A 105 -24.54 -10.31 9.51
CA GLN A 105 -24.03 -9.62 10.70
C GLN A 105 -22.74 -8.84 10.40
N ASN A 106 -21.77 -9.42 9.68
CA ASN A 106 -20.55 -8.72 9.27
C ASN A 106 -20.86 -7.55 8.33
N ARG A 107 -21.78 -7.74 7.37
CA ARG A 107 -22.27 -6.66 6.49
C ARG A 107 -22.99 -5.59 7.28
N TYR A 108 -23.81 -5.99 8.25
CA TYR A 108 -24.51 -5.07 9.15
C TYR A 108 -23.51 -4.29 10.00
N GLU A 109 -22.49 -4.94 10.57
CA GLU A 109 -21.43 -4.32 11.35
C GLU A 109 -20.57 -3.38 10.52
N SER A 110 -20.18 -3.78 9.29
CA SER A 110 -19.47 -2.89 8.37
C SER A 110 -20.31 -1.68 7.99
N LYS A 111 -21.60 -1.88 7.72
CA LYS A 111 -22.55 -0.79 7.43
C LYS A 111 -22.79 0.08 8.64
N MET A 112 -22.87 -0.48 9.84
CA MET A 112 -22.98 0.25 11.09
C MET A 112 -21.69 1.01 11.43
N LYS A 113 -20.51 0.45 11.14
CA LYS A 113 -19.23 1.16 11.24
C LYS A 113 -19.19 2.33 10.27
N GLU A 114 -19.70 2.16 9.06
CA GLU A 114 -19.80 3.23 8.06
C GLU A 114 -20.80 4.31 8.49
N VAL A 115 -22.00 3.92 8.96
CA VAL A 115 -22.99 4.83 9.56
C VAL A 115 -22.40 5.56 10.76
N HIS A 116 -21.70 4.86 11.65
CA HIS A 116 -21.09 5.45 12.84
C HIS A 116 -19.91 6.38 12.47
N LYS A 117 -19.14 6.07 11.42
CA LYS A 117 -18.13 6.98 10.85
C LYS A 117 -18.82 8.23 10.28
N ILE A 118 -19.95 8.09 9.57
CA ILE A 118 -20.75 9.20 9.04
C ILE A 118 -21.37 10.03 10.17
N GLU A 119 -21.89 9.40 11.23
CA GLU A 119 -22.49 10.08 12.39
C GLU A 119 -21.43 10.79 13.23
N GLN A 120 -20.25 10.18 13.41
CA GLN A 120 -19.10 10.85 14.00
C GLN A 120 -18.66 12.04 13.14
N PHE A 121 -18.63 11.89 11.81
CA PHE A 121 -18.35 12.98 10.87
C PHE A 121 -19.41 14.10 10.97
N GLN A 122 -20.69 13.77 11.05
CA GLN A 122 -21.80 14.73 11.19
C GLN A 122 -21.84 15.41 12.56
N ASN A 123 -21.51 14.69 13.64
CA ASN A 123 -21.40 15.27 14.99
C ASN A 123 -20.14 16.15 15.12
N SER A 124 -19.05 15.80 14.43
CA SER A 124 -17.86 16.65 14.30
C SER A 124 -18.20 17.97 13.56
N GLN A 125 -18.98 17.89 12.49
CA GLN A 125 -19.42 19.07 11.70
C GLN A 125 -20.28 20.07 12.50
N LYS A 126 -20.93 19.68 13.60
CA LYS A 126 -21.69 20.60 14.47
C LYS A 126 -20.82 21.38 15.45
N ILE A 127 -19.54 21.01 15.66
CA ILE A 127 -18.64 21.66 16.64
C ILE A 127 -17.45 22.41 15.98
N THR A 128 -17.08 22.15 14.71
CA THR A 128 -15.79 22.62 14.14
C THR A 128 -15.81 23.36 12.79
N LYS A 129 -16.89 24.03 12.37
CA LYS A 129 -16.96 24.77 11.07
C LYS A 129 -15.84 25.79 10.76
N ARG A 130 -14.98 26.18 11.71
CA ARG A 130 -13.83 27.08 11.49
C ARG A 130 -12.44 26.43 11.60
N LYS A 131 -12.32 25.23 12.16
CA LYS A 131 -11.04 24.53 12.32
C LYS A 131 -10.74 23.58 11.15
N ASP A 132 -11.77 23.14 10.41
CA ASP A 132 -11.65 22.11 9.39
C ASP A 132 -10.93 22.59 8.11
N THR A 133 -11.14 23.83 7.67
CA THR A 133 -10.58 24.31 6.38
C THR A 133 -9.06 24.49 6.38
N PHE A 134 -8.42 24.70 7.53
CA PHE A 134 -6.95 24.78 7.61
C PHE A 134 -6.34 23.38 7.54
N PHE A 135 -6.93 22.42 8.24
CA PHE A 135 -6.44 21.03 8.27
C PHE A 135 -6.67 20.31 6.95
N GLU A 136 -7.82 20.51 6.30
CA GLU A 136 -8.10 19.98 4.96
C GLU A 136 -7.08 20.49 3.93
N ARG A 137 -6.77 21.81 3.94
CA ARG A 137 -5.75 22.37 3.06
C ARG A 137 -4.37 21.79 3.33
N LEU A 138 -4.03 21.58 4.60
CA LEU A 138 -2.75 20.99 4.98
C LEU A 138 -2.65 19.52 4.58
N GLU A 139 -3.72 18.74 4.74
CA GLU A 139 -3.82 17.35 4.27
C GLU A 139 -3.63 17.28 2.75
N ILE A 140 -4.36 18.11 2.00
CA ILE A 140 -4.23 18.21 0.53
C ILE A 140 -2.80 18.60 0.14
N HIS A 141 -2.20 19.57 0.82
CA HIS A 141 -0.83 20.02 0.55
C HIS A 141 0.19 18.90 0.79
N ILE A 142 0.05 18.14 1.89
CA ILE A 142 0.89 16.98 2.20
C ILE A 142 0.73 15.91 1.12
N LEU A 143 -0.50 15.54 0.76
CA LEU A 143 -0.77 14.51 -0.26
C LEU A 143 -0.25 14.91 -1.63
N ARG A 144 -0.37 16.20 -1.99
CA ARG A 144 0.16 16.73 -3.26
C ARG A 144 1.66 16.59 -3.36
N ASN A 145 2.38 17.00 -2.32
CA ASN A 145 3.85 16.98 -2.28
C ASN A 145 4.40 15.74 -1.57
N LEU A 146 3.60 14.67 -1.49
CA LEU A 146 4.02 13.38 -0.96
C LEU A 146 4.97 12.71 -1.95
N GLU A 147 6.18 12.42 -1.48
CA GLU A 147 7.12 11.49 -2.08
C GLU A 147 7.01 10.15 -1.36
N LEU A 148 6.52 9.13 -2.06
CA LEU A 148 6.35 7.78 -1.53
C LEU A 148 7.38 6.85 -2.18
N SER A 149 8.08 6.07 -1.37
CA SER A 149 8.90 4.96 -1.84
C SER A 149 8.60 3.69 -1.06
N ILE A 150 8.25 2.62 -1.76
CA ILE A 150 8.12 1.29 -1.16
C ILE A 150 9.20 0.42 -1.77
N SER A 151 10.04 -0.20 -0.93
CA SER A 151 11.11 -1.09 -1.36
C SER A 151 10.92 -2.48 -0.76
N ASN A 152 11.51 -3.47 -1.42
CA ASN A 152 11.55 -4.86 -1.00
C ASN A 152 10.15 -5.42 -0.74
N PHE A 153 9.37 -5.57 -1.82
CA PHE A 153 7.99 -6.02 -1.72
C PHE A 153 7.83 -7.44 -2.24
N HIS A 154 7.15 -8.28 -1.47
CA HIS A 154 6.78 -9.63 -1.87
C HIS A 154 5.46 -10.05 -1.22
N ILE A 155 4.46 -10.31 -2.05
CA ILE A 155 3.23 -11.01 -1.64
C ILE A 155 3.21 -12.37 -2.28
N ALA A 156 3.10 -13.41 -1.47
CA ALA A 156 2.86 -14.78 -1.88
C ALA A 156 1.43 -15.18 -1.49
N PHE A 157 0.74 -15.89 -2.36
CA PHE A 157 -0.54 -16.53 -2.11
C PHE A 157 -0.35 -18.03 -2.29
N GLU A 158 -0.75 -18.81 -1.30
CA GLU A 158 -0.66 -20.27 -1.33
C GLU A 158 -2.03 -20.90 -1.15
N ASP A 159 -2.34 -21.86 -2.02
CA ASP A 159 -3.62 -22.56 -2.03
C ASP A 159 -3.41 -24.07 -2.17
N GLU A 160 -3.84 -24.78 -1.13
CA GLU A 160 -3.89 -26.24 -1.07
C GLU A 160 -5.32 -26.79 -1.00
N VAL A 161 -6.32 -25.90 -0.95
CA VAL A 161 -7.71 -26.25 -0.64
C VAL A 161 -8.56 -26.27 -1.90
N THR A 162 -8.37 -25.31 -2.81
CA THR A 162 -9.16 -25.20 -4.05
C THR A 162 -8.91 -26.39 -4.97
N LYS A 163 -7.66 -26.86 -5.05
CA LYS A 163 -7.28 -28.06 -5.82
C LYS A 163 -6.25 -28.88 -5.04
N PRO A 164 -6.68 -29.77 -4.13
CA PRO A 164 -5.77 -30.55 -3.29
C PRO A 164 -4.80 -31.45 -4.06
N GLU A 165 -5.18 -31.86 -5.28
CA GLU A 165 -4.34 -32.68 -6.17
C GLU A 165 -3.20 -31.88 -6.82
N CYS A 166 -3.31 -30.55 -6.87
CA CYS A 166 -2.32 -29.66 -7.47
C CYS A 166 -2.31 -28.34 -6.67
N PRO A 167 -1.73 -28.33 -5.46
CA PRO A 167 -1.53 -27.11 -4.70
C PRO A 167 -0.65 -26.15 -5.50
N PHE A 168 -0.90 -24.86 -5.37
CA PHE A 168 -0.16 -23.85 -6.12
C PHE A 168 0.16 -22.64 -5.27
N ALA A 169 1.22 -21.94 -5.67
CA ALA A 169 1.65 -20.69 -5.09
C ALA A 169 1.75 -19.63 -6.19
N PHE A 170 1.10 -18.49 -5.98
CA PHE A 170 1.22 -17.31 -6.83
C PHE A 170 1.95 -16.23 -6.06
N GLY A 171 2.76 -15.40 -6.71
CA GLY A 171 3.31 -14.25 -6.01
C GLY A 171 3.72 -13.11 -6.91
N ILE A 172 3.75 -11.93 -6.29
CA ILE A 172 4.11 -10.66 -6.90
C ILE A 172 5.28 -10.10 -6.12
N THR A 173 6.34 -9.74 -6.82
CA THR A 173 7.52 -9.09 -6.25
C THR A 173 7.88 -7.85 -7.03
N PHE A 174 8.46 -6.87 -6.36
CA PHE A 174 9.15 -5.76 -7.01
C PHE A 174 10.28 -5.26 -6.10
N ASN A 175 11.31 -4.68 -6.72
CA ASN A 175 12.40 -4.08 -5.96
C ASN A 175 11.90 -2.81 -5.28
N TYR A 176 11.46 -1.83 -6.07
CA TYR A 176 10.89 -0.63 -5.49
C TYR A 176 9.80 -0.03 -6.38
N ILE A 177 8.89 0.69 -5.75
CA ILE A 177 8.04 1.69 -6.38
C ILE A 177 8.34 3.06 -5.78
N LYS A 178 8.47 4.08 -6.62
CA LYS A 178 8.63 5.48 -6.23
C LYS A 178 7.53 6.30 -6.86
N LEU A 179 7.00 7.27 -6.12
CA LEU A 179 6.03 8.23 -6.59
C LEU A 179 6.44 9.61 -6.09
N PHE A 180 6.67 10.55 -7.00
CA PHE A 180 7.07 11.91 -6.65
C PHE A 180 6.38 12.94 -7.55
N THR A 181 6.35 14.18 -7.07
CA THR A 181 5.69 15.29 -7.76
C THR A 181 6.63 15.98 -8.74
N THR A 182 6.09 16.39 -9.88
CA THR A 182 6.84 16.99 -10.99
C THR A 182 6.16 18.24 -11.52
N ASN A 183 6.87 18.99 -12.36
CA ASN A 183 6.27 20.04 -13.19
C ASN A 183 5.64 19.45 -14.47
N VAL A 184 5.16 20.33 -15.36
CA VAL A 184 4.56 19.92 -16.65
C VAL A 184 5.60 19.35 -17.62
N GLU A 185 6.87 19.69 -17.42
CA GLU A 185 8.04 19.15 -18.12
C GLU A 185 8.56 17.82 -17.54
N TRP A 186 7.90 17.26 -16.51
CA TRP A 186 8.27 16.01 -15.81
C TRP A 186 9.56 16.06 -15.00
N GLU A 187 10.02 17.25 -14.63
CA GLU A 187 11.14 17.45 -13.71
C GLU A 187 10.65 17.49 -12.26
N PRO A 188 11.37 16.90 -11.29
CA PRO A 188 11.01 16.94 -9.88
C PRO A 188 10.80 18.37 -9.38
N LEU A 189 9.61 18.66 -8.83
CA LEU A 189 9.25 19.99 -8.34
C LEU A 189 8.33 19.89 -7.13
N ILE A 190 8.49 20.84 -6.21
CA ILE A 190 7.57 21.06 -5.10
C ILE A 190 6.53 22.09 -5.53
N GLU A 191 5.27 21.66 -5.51
CA GLU A 191 4.15 22.48 -5.90
C GLU A 191 3.81 23.48 -4.78
N LYS A 192 4.04 24.77 -5.05
CA LYS A 192 3.89 25.85 -4.06
C LYS A 192 2.50 26.49 -4.03
N LYS A 193 1.70 26.30 -5.07
CA LYS A 193 0.37 26.91 -5.23
C LYS A 193 -0.64 25.85 -5.59
N ASP A 194 -1.89 26.10 -5.22
CA ASP A 194 -3.00 25.26 -5.63
C ASP A 194 -3.19 25.32 -7.15
N ALA A 195 -2.65 24.34 -7.87
CA ALA A 195 -2.89 24.17 -9.29
C ALA A 195 -4.14 23.29 -9.52
N PRO A 196 -4.88 23.52 -10.61
CA PRO A 196 -6.03 22.68 -10.96
C PRO A 196 -5.59 21.26 -11.36
N VAL A 197 -4.35 21.08 -11.81
CA VAL A 197 -3.78 19.81 -12.27
C VAL A 197 -2.46 19.58 -11.55
N MET A 198 -2.28 18.37 -11.01
CA MET A 198 -1.06 17.90 -10.39
C MET A 198 -0.35 16.90 -11.33
N TYR A 199 0.97 16.95 -11.39
CA TYR A 199 1.80 16.04 -12.17
C TYR A 199 2.61 15.15 -11.24
N LYS A 200 2.50 13.84 -11.39
CA LYS A 200 3.30 12.87 -10.63
C LYS A 200 3.98 11.88 -11.58
N VAL A 201 5.18 11.46 -11.21
CA VAL A 201 5.87 10.36 -11.88
C VAL A 201 5.95 9.20 -10.91
N GLY A 202 5.49 8.04 -11.38
CA GLY A 202 5.62 6.75 -10.73
C GLY A 202 6.69 5.92 -11.43
N GLU A 203 7.58 5.29 -10.67
CA GLU A 203 8.60 4.38 -11.17
C GLU A 203 8.46 3.06 -10.44
N LEU A 204 8.33 1.96 -11.17
CA LEU A 204 8.27 0.61 -10.62
C LEU A 204 9.43 -0.19 -11.21
N ASN A 205 10.30 -0.70 -10.34
CA ASN A 205 11.50 -1.42 -10.71
C ASN A 205 11.34 -2.92 -10.47
N LYS A 206 11.69 -3.71 -11.50
CA LYS A 206 11.73 -5.17 -11.44
C LYS A 206 10.43 -5.83 -10.95
N LEU A 207 9.27 -5.35 -11.41
CA LEU A 207 7.99 -6.03 -11.17
C LEU A 207 8.04 -7.43 -11.77
N SER A 208 7.73 -8.44 -10.96
CA SER A 208 7.69 -9.83 -11.40
C SER A 208 6.53 -10.56 -10.78
N ILE A 209 6.05 -11.55 -11.53
CA ILE A 209 4.94 -12.40 -11.13
C ILE A 209 5.36 -13.84 -11.35
N TYR A 210 5.20 -14.68 -10.34
CA TYR A 210 5.46 -16.10 -10.44
C TYR A 210 4.21 -16.91 -10.15
N TRP A 211 4.16 -18.10 -10.74
CA TRP A 211 3.17 -19.11 -10.47
C TRP A 211 3.86 -20.46 -10.41
N ASN A 212 3.79 -21.07 -9.25
CA ASN A 212 4.34 -22.37 -8.99
C ASN A 212 3.22 -23.39 -8.81
N SER A 213 3.14 -24.36 -9.71
CA SER A 213 2.20 -25.48 -9.60
C SER A 213 2.86 -26.66 -8.88
N ASN A 214 2.05 -27.49 -8.21
CA ASN A 214 2.49 -28.67 -7.47
C ASN A 214 3.54 -28.37 -6.37
N THR A 215 3.40 -27.24 -5.68
CA THR A 215 4.28 -26.88 -4.56
C THR A 215 3.64 -27.19 -3.22
N LYS A 216 4.42 -27.74 -2.28
CA LYS A 216 3.97 -27.88 -0.90
C LYS A 216 3.72 -26.50 -0.29
N THR A 217 2.65 -26.39 0.50
CA THR A 217 2.36 -25.20 1.31
C THR A 217 3.53 -24.89 2.23
N ARG A 218 3.82 -23.60 2.43
CA ARG A 218 4.83 -23.12 3.36
C ARG A 218 4.28 -22.86 4.75
N LEU A 219 2.97 -23.01 4.95
CA LEU A 219 2.31 -22.86 6.25
C LEU A 219 2.79 -23.87 7.30
N GLU A 220 3.38 -24.99 6.88
CA GLU A 220 3.97 -25.99 7.79
C GLU A 220 5.37 -25.62 8.28
N PHE A 221 6.03 -24.62 7.67
CA PHE A 221 7.35 -24.15 8.09
C PHE A 221 7.26 -23.20 9.27
N LYS A 222 8.40 -22.98 9.94
CA LYS A 222 8.48 -21.96 10.99
C LYS A 222 8.38 -20.58 10.36
N SER A 223 7.92 -19.59 11.13
CA SER A 223 7.81 -18.20 10.66
C SER A 223 9.13 -17.67 10.12
N GLU A 224 10.26 -18.05 10.72
CA GLU A 224 11.58 -17.60 10.25
C GLU A 224 11.91 -18.09 8.83
N ASP A 225 11.50 -19.32 8.48
CA ASP A 225 11.73 -19.89 7.15
C ASP A 225 10.86 -19.20 6.08
N ILE A 226 9.65 -18.79 6.45
CA ILE A 226 8.72 -18.04 5.58
C ILE A 226 9.27 -16.63 5.32
N ASP A 227 9.75 -15.95 6.37
CA ASP A 227 10.35 -14.63 6.25
C ASP A 227 11.61 -14.66 5.38
N GLU A 228 12.48 -15.66 5.58
CA GLU A 228 13.67 -15.87 4.76
C GLU A 228 13.30 -16.09 3.29
N PHE A 229 12.31 -16.95 3.02
CA PHE A 229 11.80 -17.16 1.66
C PHE A 229 11.28 -15.87 1.03
N LEU A 230 10.48 -15.09 1.76
CA LEU A 230 9.90 -13.87 1.23
C LEU A 230 10.97 -12.79 0.95
N GLN A 231 12.00 -12.71 1.79
CA GLN A 231 13.12 -11.77 1.64
C GLN A 231 14.06 -12.14 0.49
N ILE A 232 14.44 -13.42 0.36
CA ILE A 232 15.45 -13.86 -0.62
C ILE A 232 14.90 -13.84 -2.06
N ASN A 233 13.59 -14.04 -2.24
CA ASN A 233 12.99 -14.20 -3.57
C ASN A 233 12.55 -12.88 -4.24
N ILE A 234 12.99 -11.73 -3.72
CA ILE A 234 12.92 -10.47 -4.47
C ILE A 234 14.09 -10.48 -5.46
N ILE A 235 13.82 -10.16 -6.73
CA ILE A 235 14.77 -10.26 -7.84
C ILE A 235 15.80 -9.12 -7.83
N GLU A 236 16.28 -8.73 -6.65
CA GLU A 236 17.53 -7.99 -6.54
C GLU A 236 18.72 -8.90 -6.92
N HIS A 237 18.63 -10.18 -6.56
CA HIS A 237 19.71 -11.15 -6.67
C HIS A 237 19.53 -12.07 -7.89
N GLU A 238 20.07 -11.69 -9.06
CA GLU A 238 20.31 -12.60 -10.20
C GLU A 238 21.29 -13.76 -9.87
N SER A 239 21.66 -13.92 -8.61
CA SER A 239 22.68 -14.85 -8.14
C SER A 239 22.10 -15.79 -7.08
N LYS A 240 21.88 -17.04 -7.51
CA LYS A 240 21.79 -18.29 -6.73
C LYS A 240 20.48 -18.61 -6.00
N SER A 241 19.36 -18.74 -6.71
CA SER A 241 18.31 -19.73 -6.37
C SER A 241 17.33 -19.98 -7.54
N ASP A 242 17.84 -20.17 -8.75
CA ASP A 242 17.03 -20.40 -9.97
C ASP A 242 16.32 -21.77 -10.02
N LYS A 243 16.03 -22.39 -8.87
CA LYS A 243 15.39 -23.71 -8.81
C LYS A 243 14.02 -23.75 -8.14
N GLN A 244 13.53 -22.65 -7.55
CA GLN A 244 12.26 -22.72 -6.79
C GLN A 244 11.08 -21.91 -7.35
N LEU A 245 11.27 -20.84 -8.12
CA LEU A 245 10.15 -20.02 -8.63
C LEU A 245 10.02 -20.04 -10.14
N THR A 246 8.80 -20.24 -10.63
CA THR A 246 8.49 -20.23 -12.07
C THR A 246 7.81 -18.90 -12.42
N TYR A 247 8.58 -17.98 -12.97
CA TYR A 247 8.11 -16.63 -13.31
C TYR A 247 7.23 -16.61 -14.55
N ILE A 248 5.98 -16.16 -14.39
CA ILE A 248 5.09 -15.82 -15.52
C ILE A 248 5.50 -14.49 -16.12
N LEU A 249 5.71 -13.48 -15.29
CA LEU A 249 6.23 -12.17 -15.69
C LEU A 249 7.65 -12.05 -15.14
N ARG A 250 8.62 -11.98 -16.05
CA ARG A 250 10.01 -11.64 -15.72
C ARG A 250 10.12 -10.17 -15.29
N PRO A 251 11.21 -9.77 -14.60
CA PRO A 251 11.42 -8.40 -14.14
C PRO A 251 11.10 -7.35 -15.20
N LEU A 252 10.08 -6.55 -14.91
CA LEU A 252 9.60 -5.46 -15.75
C LEU A 252 9.82 -4.13 -15.04
N ASN A 253 10.48 -3.20 -15.73
CA ASN A 253 10.55 -1.81 -15.31
C ASN A 253 9.41 -1.03 -15.97
N ILE A 254 8.72 -0.22 -15.17
CA ILE A 254 7.60 0.61 -15.60
C ILE A 254 7.84 2.03 -15.12
N GLN A 255 7.69 3.00 -16.02
CA GLN A 255 7.58 4.41 -15.64
C GLN A 255 6.20 4.92 -16.06
N ALA A 256 5.51 5.59 -15.16
CA ALA A 256 4.19 6.15 -15.39
C ALA A 256 4.19 7.65 -15.10
N LYS A 257 3.75 8.44 -16.07
CA LYS A 257 3.57 9.89 -15.99
C LYS A 257 2.08 10.18 -15.81
N LEU A 258 1.71 10.70 -14.65
CA LEU A 258 0.34 10.89 -14.21
C LEU A 258 0.00 12.39 -14.19
N LYS A 259 -1.12 12.75 -14.81
CA LYS A 259 -1.77 14.06 -14.68
C LYS A 259 -3.09 13.88 -13.95
N ILE A 260 -3.21 14.49 -12.79
CA ILE A 260 -4.35 14.29 -11.89
C ILE A 260 -5.08 15.61 -11.76
N ALA A 261 -6.36 15.64 -12.18
CA ALA A 261 -7.22 16.79 -11.98
C ALA A 261 -7.64 16.87 -10.51
N THR A 262 -7.51 18.04 -9.90
CA THR A 262 -7.85 18.24 -8.48
C THR A 262 -9.28 18.76 -8.32
N ALA A 263 -9.90 18.59 -7.15
CA ALA A 263 -11.31 18.98 -6.92
C ALA A 263 -11.61 20.47 -7.20
N SER A 264 -10.62 21.36 -7.20
CA SER A 264 -10.77 22.76 -7.63
C SER A 264 -11.10 22.92 -9.12
N SER A 265 -10.99 21.86 -9.92
CA SER A 265 -11.30 21.81 -11.35
C SER A 265 -12.71 21.31 -11.68
N GLU A 266 -13.54 20.99 -10.67
CA GLU A 266 -14.91 20.45 -10.80
C GLU A 266 -15.88 21.34 -11.61
N GLN A 267 -15.50 22.55 -12.00
CA GLN A 267 -16.32 23.42 -12.84
C GLN A 267 -16.30 23.05 -14.34
N HIS A 268 -15.49 22.09 -14.79
CA HIS A 268 -15.46 21.66 -16.19
C HIS A 268 -15.38 20.13 -16.36
N TYR A 269 -16.54 19.48 -16.50
CA TYR A 269 -16.76 18.03 -16.76
C TYR A 269 -16.23 17.50 -18.12
N VAL A 270 -15.22 18.14 -18.72
CA VAL A 270 -14.70 17.80 -20.06
C VAL A 270 -13.33 17.10 -20.00
N ARG A 271 -12.74 16.91 -18.81
CA ARG A 271 -11.38 16.32 -18.66
C ARG A 271 -11.38 15.04 -17.81
N PRO A 272 -10.53 14.05 -18.15
CA PRO A 272 -10.34 12.87 -17.31
C PRO A 272 -9.79 13.27 -15.94
N VAL A 273 -10.30 12.61 -14.89
CA VAL A 273 -9.85 12.83 -13.49
C VAL A 273 -8.38 12.44 -13.32
N VAL A 274 -7.94 11.42 -14.07
CA VAL A 274 -6.54 10.97 -14.16
C VAL A 274 -6.23 10.66 -15.62
N ASP A 275 -5.17 11.25 -16.15
CA ASP A 275 -4.55 10.92 -17.44
C ASP A 275 -3.17 10.31 -17.16
N ALA A 276 -2.88 9.15 -17.74
CA ALA A 276 -1.70 8.36 -17.43
C ALA A 276 -1.00 7.92 -18.73
N GLN A 277 0.27 8.29 -18.87
CA GLN A 277 1.16 7.77 -19.89
C GLN A 277 2.09 6.76 -19.23
N VAL A 278 2.14 5.54 -19.76
CA VAL A 278 2.95 4.45 -19.19
C VAL A 278 3.98 4.01 -20.23
N ASP A 279 5.25 4.12 -19.86
CA ASP A 279 6.40 3.71 -20.64
C ASP A 279 6.93 2.38 -20.07
N LEU A 280 7.07 1.37 -20.94
CA LEU A 280 7.49 0.00 -20.61
C LEU A 280 8.72 -0.33 -21.46
N GLU A 281 9.79 -0.84 -20.83
CA GLU A 281 11.02 -1.19 -21.57
C GLU A 281 10.84 -2.48 -22.38
N GLN A 282 10.61 -3.61 -21.70
CA GLN A 282 10.42 -4.91 -22.31
C GLN A 282 9.56 -5.79 -21.41
N ILE A 283 8.52 -6.40 -21.98
CA ILE A 283 7.66 -7.35 -21.28
C ILE A 283 8.00 -8.76 -21.77
N SER A 284 8.31 -9.67 -20.84
CA SER A 284 8.61 -11.05 -21.16
C SER A 284 7.72 -11.98 -20.34
N PHE A 285 6.90 -12.76 -21.04
CA PHE A 285 6.02 -13.75 -20.43
C PHE A 285 6.54 -15.17 -20.65
N ASN A 286 6.41 -16.02 -19.65
CA ASN A 286 6.65 -17.45 -19.76
C ASN A 286 5.49 -18.21 -19.14
N ILE A 287 4.90 -19.14 -19.87
CA ILE A 287 3.85 -19.99 -19.34
C ILE A 287 4.30 -21.43 -19.50
N ASP A 288 4.36 -22.14 -18.38
CA ASP A 288 4.82 -23.52 -18.33
C ASP A 288 3.63 -24.49 -18.48
N ARG A 289 3.88 -25.73 -18.91
CA ARG A 289 2.79 -26.71 -19.14
C ARG A 289 1.94 -27.00 -17.91
N ASN A 290 2.53 -26.88 -16.72
CA ASN A 290 1.82 -27.11 -15.46
C ASN A 290 0.95 -25.90 -15.04
N GLN A 291 0.99 -24.79 -15.78
CA GLN A 291 0.20 -23.57 -15.55
C GLN A 291 -1.00 -23.45 -16.51
N VAL A 292 -1.13 -24.36 -17.48
CA VAL A 292 -2.22 -24.43 -18.48
C VAL A 292 -3.07 -25.67 -18.22
#